data_AF-A0A345UC67-F1
#
_entry.id   AF-A0A345UC67-F1
#
_cell.length_a   1.000
_cell.length_b   1.000
_cell.length_c   1.000
_cell.angle_alpha   90.00
_cell.angle_beta   90.00
_cell.angle_gamma   90.00
#
_symmetry.space_group_name_H-M   'P 1'
#
loop_
_entity.id
_entity.type
_entity.pdbx_description
1 polymer ?
#
loop_
_entity_poly.entity_id
_entity_poly.type
_entity_poly.pdbx_seq_one_letter_code
_entity_poly.pdbx_strand_id
1 'polypeptide(L)' 'METISKNKISSSKGKITPLGTILKPLNADYGRVDTEWGYVGIMLTFMVLFAIFLTIILEIYNSSIILNS' A
#
# COMPACT_ATOMS: atom_id res chain seq x y z
N MET A 1 20.14 20.78 39.37
CA MET A 1 19.51 21.42 38.19
C MET A 1 20.54 21.32 37.08
N GLU A 2 20.53 20.22 36.31
CA GLU A 2 21.52 19.97 35.28
C GLU A 2 21.03 20.55 33.94
N THR A 3 21.79 21.49 33.39
CA THR A 3 21.51 22.11 32.10
C THR A 3 21.97 21.18 30.98
N ILE A 4 21.04 20.41 30.40
CA ILE A 4 21.33 19.56 29.24
C ILE A 4 21.64 20.47 28.04
N SER A 5 22.91 20.46 27.64
CA SER A 5 23.44 21.14 26.46
C SER A 5 22.72 20.67 25.19
N LYS A 6 22.00 21.58 24.53
CA LYS A 6 21.26 21.37 23.28
C LYS A 6 22.16 21.13 22.04
N ASN A 7 23.42 20.71 22.19
CA ASN A 7 24.40 20.75 21.10
C ASN A 7 25.00 19.40 20.68
N LYS A 8 24.31 18.27 20.95
CA LYS A 8 24.74 16.95 20.46
C LYS A 8 23.62 16.13 19.84
N ILE A 9 22.88 16.75 18.92
CA ILE A 9 22.17 15.98 17.89
C ILE A 9 22.95 16.23 16.60
N SER A 10 24.17 15.67 16.53
CA SER A 10 24.89 15.57 15.27
C SER A 10 24.03 14.71 14.35
N SER A 11 23.31 15.36 13.45
CA SER A 11 22.54 14.71 12.39
C SER A 11 23.48 13.83 11.59
N SER A 12 23.51 12.52 11.91
CA SER A 12 24.18 11.52 11.07
C SER A 12 23.33 11.39 9.81
N LYS A 13 23.62 12.24 8.82
CA LYS A 13 22.93 12.21 7.54
C LYS A 13 23.36 10.93 6.80
N GLY A 14 22.39 10.14 6.35
CA GLY A 14 22.67 8.94 5.57
C GLY A 14 23.45 9.24 4.28
N LYS A 15 24.11 8.22 3.71
CA LYS A 15 24.89 8.35 2.47
C LYS A 15 23.99 8.85 1.33
N ILE A 16 24.37 9.98 0.74
CA ILE A 16 23.68 10.54 -0.43
C ILE A 16 24.27 9.87 -1.68
N THR A 17 23.40 9.38 -2.55
CA THR A 17 23.78 8.84 -3.86
C THR A 17 22.97 9.56 -4.95
N PRO A 18 23.49 9.66 -6.18
CA PRO A 18 22.73 10.24 -7.29
C PRO A 18 21.38 9.54 -7.49
N LEU A 19 21.36 8.20 -7.41
CA LEU A 19 20.14 7.42 -7.50
C LEU A 19 19.20 7.65 -6.31
N GLY A 20 19.74 7.72 -5.09
CA GLY A 20 18.97 8.01 -3.89
C GLY A 20 18.31 9.39 -3.94
N THR A 21 18.97 10.39 -4.51
CA THR A 21 18.39 11.72 -4.71
C THR A 21 17.21 11.68 -5.70
N ILE A 22 17.31 10.91 -6.78
CA ILE A 22 16.24 10.74 -7.77
C ILE A 22 15.04 9.97 -7.19
N LEU A 23 15.30 8.89 -6.45
CA LEU A 23 14.25 8.04 -5.88
C LEU A 23 13.65 8.59 -4.57
N LYS A 24 14.25 9.64 -4.00
CA LYS A 24 13.82 10.21 -2.71
C LYS A 24 12.32 10.55 -2.66
N PRO A 25 11.69 11.14 -3.70
CA PRO A 25 10.25 11.43 -3.67
C PRO A 25 9.36 10.19 -3.57
N LEU A 26 9.80 9.05 -4.10
CA LEU A 26 9.02 7.79 -4.05
C LEU A 26 8.91 7.21 -2.64
N ASN A 27 9.81 7.59 -1.74
CA ASN A 27 9.81 7.17 -0.34
C ASN A 27 9.55 8.33 0.63
N ALA A 28 9.02 9.46 0.13
CA ALA A 28 8.82 10.66 0.93
C ALA A 28 7.52 10.62 1.75
N ASP A 29 6.50 9.91 1.25
CA ASP A 29 5.15 9.87 1.85
C ASP A 29 4.94 8.71 2.84
N TYR A 30 6.02 8.21 3.46
CA TYR A 30 5.90 7.15 4.46
C TYR A 30 5.02 7.60 5.63
N GLY A 31 3.97 6.84 5.92
CA GLY A 31 2.99 7.16 6.97
C GLY A 31 1.93 8.19 6.56
N ARG A 32 1.96 8.70 5.32
CA ARG A 32 0.86 9.49 4.76
C ARG A 32 -0.28 8.54 4.42
N VAL A 33 -1.41 8.71 5.09
CA VAL A 33 -2.65 7.99 4.81
C VAL A 33 -3.79 9.01 4.78
N ASP A 34 -4.84 8.71 4.03
CA ASP A 34 -6.06 9.52 4.09
C ASP A 34 -6.77 9.24 5.42
N THR A 35 -7.26 10.29 6.08
CA THR A 35 -7.84 10.20 7.44
C THR A 35 -9.23 9.56 7.44
N GLU A 36 -9.88 9.48 6.28
CA GLU A 36 -11.22 8.91 6.10
C GLU A 36 -11.17 7.47 5.55
N TRP A 37 -12.32 6.83 5.43
CA TRP A 37 -12.47 5.51 4.78
C TRP A 37 -12.04 5.50 3.30
N GLY A 38 -11.71 6.66 2.72
CA GLY A 38 -11.06 6.81 1.43
C GLY A 38 -11.73 5.96 0.36
N TYR A 39 -10.93 5.09 -0.28
CA TYR A 39 -11.37 4.22 -1.37
C TYR A 39 -11.79 2.81 -0.91
N VAL A 40 -11.98 2.57 0.39
CA VAL A 40 -12.30 1.24 0.93
C VAL A 40 -13.60 0.68 0.33
N GLY A 41 -14.63 1.51 0.12
CA GLY A 41 -15.88 1.06 -0.50
C GLY A 41 -15.71 0.61 -1.96
N ILE A 42 -14.88 1.32 -2.72
CA ILE A 42 -14.54 0.98 -4.11
C ILE A 42 -13.70 -0.31 -4.12
N MET A 43 -12.68 -0.39 -3.26
CA MET A 43 -11.88 -1.59 -3.08
C MET A 43 -12.78 -2.81 -2.77
N LEU A 44 -13.69 -2.70 -1.80
CA LEU A 44 -14.60 -3.77 -1.42
C LEU A 44 -15.49 -4.19 -2.59
N THR A 45 -15.98 -3.24 -3.39
CA THR A 45 -16.79 -3.53 -4.58
C THR A 45 -16.02 -4.39 -5.57
N PHE A 46 -14.77 -4.00 -5.89
CA PHE A 46 -13.91 -4.79 -6.77
C PHE A 46 -13.53 -6.14 -6.16
N MET A 47 -13.29 -6.22 -4.85
CA MET A 47 -13.01 -7.49 -4.18
C MET A 47 -14.20 -8.46 -4.26
N VAL A 48 -15.42 -7.98 -4.06
CA VAL A 48 -16.63 -8.82 -4.16
C VAL A 48 -16.85 -9.27 -5.61
N LEU A 49 -16.75 -8.35 -6.58
CA LEU A 49 -16.84 -8.72 -8.00
C LEU A 49 -15.75 -9.71 -8.40
N PHE A 50 -14.54 -9.54 -7.89
CA PHE A 50 -13.43 -10.46 -8.13
C PHE A 50 -13.66 -11.83 -7.50
N ALA A 51 -14.18 -11.88 -6.27
CA ALA A 51 -14.55 -13.13 -5.62
C ALA A 51 -15.66 -13.88 -6.38
N ILE A 52 -16.68 -13.16 -6.86
CA ILE A 52 -17.73 -13.72 -7.71
C ILE A 52 -17.13 -14.24 -9.02
N PHE A 53 -16.28 -13.45 -9.68
CA PHE A 53 -15.60 -13.86 -10.90
C PHE A 53 -14.79 -15.15 -10.70
N LEU A 54 -13.96 -15.21 -9.66
CA LEU A 54 -13.16 -16.39 -9.34
C LEU A 54 -14.02 -17.61 -9.02
N THR A 55 -15.13 -17.42 -8.30
CA THR A 55 -16.04 -18.51 -7.95
C THR A 55 -16.73 -19.06 -9.20
N ILE A 56 -17.19 -18.18 -10.10
CA ILE A 56 -17.80 -18.60 -11.36
C ILE A 56 -16.83 -19.44 -12.19
N ILE A 57 -15.60 -18.97 -12.41
CA ILE A 57 -14.62 -19.74 -13.21
C ILE A 57 -14.23 -21.04 -12.51
N LEU A 58 -14.16 -21.06 -11.18
CA LEU A 58 -13.85 -22.25 -10.40
C LEU A 58 -14.97 -23.28 -10.50
N GLU A 59 -16.22 -22.85 -10.40
CA GLU A 59 -17.38 -23.73 -10.50
C GLU A 59 -17.60 -24.26 -11.92
N ILE A 60 -17.29 -23.46 -12.94
CA ILE A 60 -17.24 -23.93 -14.34
C ILE A 60 -16.13 -24.99 -14.49
N TYR A 61 -14.93 -24.73 -13.97
CA TYR A 61 -13.82 -25.71 -14.01
C TYR A 61 -14.18 -27.01 -13.29
N ASN A 62 -14.85 -26.91 -12.13
CA ASN A 62 -15.33 -28.07 -11.37
C ASN A 62 -16.60 -28.71 -11.95
N SER A 63 -17.10 -28.24 -13.10
CA SER A 63 -18.37 -28.66 -13.69
C SER A 63 -19.58 -28.58 -12.74
N SER A 64 -19.47 -27.76 -11.68
CA SER A 64 -20.56 -27.46 -10.76
C SER A 64 -21.54 -26.46 -11.38
N ILE A 65 -21.03 -25.58 -12.24
CA ILE A 65 -21.81 -24.77 -13.18
C ILE A 65 -21.54 -25.28 -14.60
N ILE A 66 -22.60 -25.65 -15.33
CA ILE A 66 -22.53 -26.03 -16.75
C ILE A 66 -23.20 -24.94 -17.57
N LEU A 67 -22.46 -24.35 -18.50
CA LEU A 67 -22.98 -23.34 -19.43
C LEU A 67 -23.51 -24.03 -20.69
N ASN A 68 -24.76 -23.75 -21.05
CA ASN A 68 -25.35 -24.19 -22.31
C ASN A 68 -25.51 -22.98 -23.25
N SER A 69 -25.34 -23.21 -24.55
CA SER A 69 -25.53 -22.21 -25.61
C SER A 69 -26.99 -22.03 -25.99
#